data_AF-A0A661I1C1-F1
#
_entry.id   AF-A0A661I1C1-F1
#
_cell.length_a   1.000
_cell.length_b   1.000
_cell.length_c   1.000
_cell.angle_alpha   90.00
_cell.angle_beta   90.00
_cell.angle_gamma   90.00
#
_symmetry.space_group_name_H-M   'P 1'
#
loop_
_entity.id
_entity.type
_entity.pdbx_description
1 polymer ?
#
loop_
_entity_poly.entity_id
_entity_poly.type
_entity_poly.pdbx_seq_one_letter_code
_entity_poly.pdbx_strand_id
1 'polypeptide(L)'
;MKTVNYSITVKYLFLLLFGFYTISYANASDLNVEKTLRSYGLIDPVVTVFDTFIELDYSLKSSTFTSQDKEATHFAKICKILSTHKSFKSLVRIREVLNNGQMISFDIHINDAQAFLDGRIDVSDFMSKIDINPLTRGLFIMSKKCLPEQNADCSNSQECKCYPNEQCDQDSVNADYRGCVVVHIPSNAYLVGSEYICNQKYGWNKESTDCIPLVGLADDNNNIKPPVKKIRGNLCGRDKEFVITLFQTILERDPYKDEIEDKVYDLDTGMSRKEMVIRFFRSREYREQKKSGKESYRDAFQAVLGREPSAQEISTFPRTYPYMMARGLMETDEYRTLCSNLK
;
A
#
# COMPACT_ATOMS: atom_id res chain seq x y z
N MET A 1 60.67 8.38 58.78
CA MET A 1 60.20 7.09 59.33
C MET A 1 58.77 6.87 58.86
N LYS A 2 58.52 5.75 58.17
CA LYS A 2 57.22 5.12 57.83
C LYS A 2 56.19 5.88 56.97
N THR A 3 56.17 5.46 55.70
CA THR A 3 55.02 5.16 54.83
C THR A 3 53.76 4.63 55.54
N VAL A 4 52.55 4.90 55.01
CA VAL A 4 51.60 3.91 54.43
C VAL A 4 50.53 4.62 53.57
N ASN A 5 50.26 4.03 52.41
CA ASN A 5 49.33 4.38 51.33
C ASN A 5 47.83 4.23 51.68
N TYR A 6 46.93 4.81 50.88
CA TYR A 6 45.93 4.03 50.13
C TYR A 6 45.54 4.71 48.81
N SER A 7 45.61 3.90 47.76
CA SER A 7 45.18 4.11 46.37
C SER A 7 43.67 3.88 46.24
N ILE A 8 42.97 4.63 45.38
CA ILE A 8 41.92 4.12 44.47
C ILE A 8 41.86 5.04 43.25
N THR A 9 42.20 4.47 42.09
CA THR A 9 42.01 4.95 40.73
C THR A 9 40.54 4.95 40.32
N VAL A 10 40.06 6.06 39.74
CA VAL A 10 38.88 6.05 38.85
C VAL A 10 39.20 6.89 37.60
N LYS A 11 39.47 6.17 36.50
CA LYS A 11 39.55 6.67 35.13
C LYS A 11 38.16 6.61 34.50
N TYR A 12 37.52 7.72 34.14
CA TYR A 12 36.49 7.83 33.08
C TYR A 12 36.32 9.33 32.77
N LEU A 13 36.98 9.90 31.75
CA LEU A 13 36.63 9.88 30.31
C LEU A 13 35.16 10.25 30.04
N PHE A 14 34.83 11.53 30.20
CA PHE A 14 33.62 12.12 29.62
C PHE A 14 33.86 12.42 28.14
N LEU A 15 33.47 11.47 27.29
CA LEU A 15 33.33 11.65 25.84
C LEU A 15 31.88 12.04 25.57
N LEU A 16 31.63 13.34 25.43
CA LEU A 16 30.35 13.89 24.94
C LEU A 16 30.24 13.60 23.44
N LEU A 17 29.65 12.46 23.08
CA LEU A 17 29.15 12.20 21.73
C LEU A 17 27.78 12.85 21.58
N PHE A 18 27.75 13.99 20.89
CA PHE A 18 26.55 14.54 20.26
C PHE A 18 26.06 13.54 19.21
N GLY A 19 25.18 12.62 19.62
CA GLY A 19 24.37 11.82 18.71
C GLY A 19 23.32 12.73 18.07
N PHE A 20 23.63 13.27 16.88
CA PHE A 20 22.63 13.84 15.99
C PHE A 20 21.70 12.70 15.54
N TYR A 21 20.59 12.53 16.23
CA TYR A 21 19.48 11.71 15.78
C TYR A 21 18.85 12.37 14.55
N THR A 22 19.07 11.78 13.37
CA THR A 22 18.30 12.13 12.17
C THR A 22 16.90 11.54 12.32
N ILE A 23 15.97 12.37 12.78
CA ILE A 23 14.54 12.07 12.71
C ILE A 23 14.15 12.07 11.23
N SER A 24 13.80 10.92 10.67
CA SER A 24 13.17 10.82 9.36
C SER A 24 11.74 11.37 9.46
N TYR A 25 11.61 12.69 9.37
CA TYR A 25 10.35 13.31 9.02
C TYR A 25 9.94 12.81 7.62
N ALA A 26 8.64 12.61 7.37
CA ALA A 26 8.14 12.71 6.01
C ALA A 26 8.69 14.02 5.44
N ASN A 27 9.67 13.92 4.55
CA ASN A 27 10.48 15.07 4.21
C ASN A 27 9.55 16.04 3.47
N ALA A 28 9.71 17.35 3.71
CA ALA A 28 8.98 18.36 2.94
C ALA A 28 9.20 18.21 1.41
N SER A 29 10.21 17.45 0.99
CA SER A 29 10.43 17.01 -0.40
C SER A 29 9.30 16.14 -0.96
N ASP A 30 8.70 15.27 -0.15
CA ASP A 30 7.77 14.24 -0.63
C ASP A 30 6.44 14.87 -1.06
N LEU A 31 5.95 15.84 -0.27
CA LEU A 31 4.78 16.67 -0.59
C LEU A 31 4.95 17.49 -1.87
N ASN A 32 6.19 17.86 -2.22
CA ASN A 32 6.43 18.64 -3.43
C ASN A 32 6.33 17.77 -4.68
N VAL A 33 6.84 16.54 -4.64
CA VAL A 33 6.79 15.61 -5.78
C VAL A 33 5.36 15.23 -6.13
N GLU A 34 4.53 14.86 -5.16
CA GLU A 34 3.11 14.55 -5.41
C GLU A 34 2.36 15.75 -6.01
N LYS A 35 2.66 16.97 -5.56
CA LYS A 35 2.10 18.19 -6.14
C LYS A 35 2.54 18.40 -7.58
N THR A 36 3.83 18.20 -7.90
CA THR A 36 4.35 18.26 -9.26
C THR A 36 3.67 17.22 -10.16
N LEU A 37 3.47 15.99 -9.68
CA LEU A 37 2.78 14.93 -10.40
C LEU A 37 1.30 15.27 -10.66
N ARG A 38 0.61 15.88 -9.69
CA ARG A 38 -0.75 16.41 -9.89
C ARG A 38 -0.78 17.51 -10.96
N SER A 39 0.18 18.45 -10.91
CA SER A 39 0.31 19.50 -11.92
C SER A 39 0.67 18.94 -13.31
N TYR A 40 1.36 17.80 -13.36
CA TYR A 40 1.62 17.06 -14.59
C TYR A 40 0.36 16.37 -15.16
N GLY A 41 -0.68 16.20 -14.33
CA GLY A 41 -1.98 15.67 -14.74
C GLY A 41 -2.37 14.33 -14.11
N LEU A 42 -1.55 13.80 -13.18
CA LEU A 42 -1.90 12.55 -12.49
C LEU A 42 -3.02 12.78 -11.47
N ILE A 43 -3.93 11.81 -11.38
CA ILE A 43 -5.07 11.85 -10.46
C ILE A 43 -4.70 11.06 -9.22
N ASP A 44 -4.75 11.75 -8.09
CA ASP A 44 -4.44 11.19 -6.78
C ASP A 44 -3.11 10.43 -6.71
N PRO A 45 -1.99 11.00 -7.23
CA PRO A 45 -0.71 10.35 -7.14
C PRO A 45 -0.30 10.17 -5.67
N VAL A 46 0.19 8.98 -5.34
CA VAL A 46 0.78 8.64 -4.05
C VAL A 46 2.17 8.09 -4.31
N VAL A 47 3.18 8.69 -3.68
CA VAL A 47 4.57 8.27 -3.82
C VAL A 47 5.01 7.55 -2.55
N THR A 48 5.53 6.33 -2.71
CA THR A 48 6.14 5.55 -1.62
C THR A 48 7.58 5.25 -1.98
N VAL A 49 8.51 5.55 -1.07
CA VAL A 49 9.95 5.32 -1.28
C VAL A 49 10.37 4.06 -0.52
N PHE A 50 10.91 3.09 -1.26
CA PHE A 50 11.50 1.86 -0.71
C PHE A 50 13.03 1.90 -0.85
N ASP A 51 13.70 0.93 -0.23
CA ASP A 51 15.17 0.84 -0.26
C ASP A 51 15.73 0.61 -1.66
N THR A 52 14.98 -0.05 -2.54
CA THR A 52 15.44 -0.48 -3.86
C THR A 52 14.72 0.21 -5.02
N PHE A 53 13.55 0.81 -4.79
CA PHE A 53 12.76 1.47 -5.83
C PHE A 53 11.88 2.59 -5.25
N ILE A 54 11.36 3.44 -6.13
CA ILE A 54 10.28 4.37 -5.83
C ILE A 54 9.00 3.82 -6.44
N GLU A 55 7.93 3.76 -5.68
CA GLU A 55 6.61 3.36 -6.16
C GLU A 55 5.70 4.57 -6.30
N LEU A 56 4.99 4.63 -7.43
CA LEU A 56 3.99 5.64 -7.72
C LEU A 56 2.66 4.93 -8.02
N ASP A 57 1.63 5.24 -7.22
CA ASP A 57 0.25 4.87 -7.50
C ASP A 57 -0.51 6.08 -8.08
N TYR A 58 -1.32 5.89 -9.12
CA TYR A 58 -2.32 6.89 -9.54
C TYR A 58 -3.52 6.26 -10.25
N SER A 59 -4.60 7.03 -10.35
CA SER A 59 -5.82 6.64 -11.09
C SER A 59 -5.85 7.21 -12.51
N LEU A 60 -6.29 6.42 -13.47
CA LEU A 60 -6.54 6.85 -14.85
C LEU A 60 -8.03 7.18 -15.04
N LYS A 61 -8.31 8.42 -15.49
CA LYS A 61 -9.69 8.90 -15.71
C LYS A 61 -10.37 8.28 -16.93
N SER A 62 -9.61 7.88 -17.94
CA SER A 62 -10.13 7.26 -19.15
C SER A 62 -9.16 6.25 -19.69
N SER A 63 -9.67 5.07 -20.06
CA SER A 63 -8.94 4.01 -20.76
C SER A 63 -8.66 4.36 -22.23
N THR A 64 -8.48 5.64 -22.56
CA THR A 64 -8.05 6.05 -23.90
C THR A 64 -6.59 5.68 -24.04
N PHE A 65 -6.37 4.47 -24.54
CA PHE A 65 -5.07 4.02 -25.04
C PHE A 65 -4.52 5.11 -25.95
N THR A 66 -3.41 5.71 -25.54
CA THR A 66 -2.70 6.67 -26.37
C THR A 66 -1.83 5.91 -27.38
N SER A 67 -1.24 6.61 -28.34
CA SER A 67 -0.21 5.98 -29.18
C SER A 67 0.96 5.53 -28.30
N GLN A 68 1.68 4.48 -28.70
CA GLN A 68 2.86 4.01 -27.96
C GLN A 68 3.84 5.14 -27.66
N ASP A 69 4.07 6.06 -28.60
CA ASP A 69 4.93 7.23 -28.40
C ASP A 69 4.47 8.13 -27.24
N LYS A 70 3.16 8.34 -27.10
CA LYS A 70 2.59 9.17 -26.03
C LYS A 70 2.72 8.47 -24.69
N GLU A 71 2.50 7.15 -24.65
CA GLU A 71 2.62 6.33 -23.44
C GLU A 71 4.08 6.25 -22.97
N ALA A 72 5.02 5.96 -23.89
CA ALA A 72 6.45 5.98 -23.63
C ALA A 72 6.91 7.35 -23.10
N THR A 73 6.47 8.43 -23.74
CA THR A 73 6.74 9.80 -23.29
C THR A 73 6.13 10.08 -21.92
N HIS A 74 4.94 9.55 -21.65
CA HIS A 74 4.25 9.71 -20.38
C HIS A 74 5.06 9.08 -19.23
N PHE A 75 5.40 7.80 -19.35
CA PHE A 75 6.18 7.07 -18.36
C PHE A 75 7.56 7.66 -18.15
N ALA A 76 8.26 8.03 -19.22
CA ALA A 76 9.60 8.58 -19.10
C ALA A 76 9.61 9.95 -18.39
N LYS A 77 8.60 10.80 -18.64
CA LYS A 77 8.42 12.08 -17.93
C LYS A 77 8.09 11.87 -16.45
N ILE A 78 7.25 10.89 -16.11
CA ILE A 78 7.00 10.52 -14.72
C ILE A 78 8.30 10.13 -14.03
N CYS A 79 9.08 9.24 -14.66
CA CYS A 79 10.37 8.82 -14.13
C CYS A 79 11.29 10.03 -13.91
N LYS A 80 11.36 10.98 -14.85
CA LYS A 80 12.13 12.22 -14.71
C LYS A 80 11.64 13.12 -13.56
N ILE A 81 10.33 13.20 -13.29
CA ILE A 81 9.81 13.95 -12.14
C ILE A 81 10.27 13.28 -10.84
N LEU A 82 10.08 11.96 -10.73
CA LEU A 82 10.46 11.16 -9.55
C LEU A 82 11.98 11.16 -9.34
N SER A 83 12.75 11.26 -10.41
CA SER A 83 14.22 11.35 -10.40
C SER A 83 14.73 12.64 -9.75
N THR A 84 13.89 13.67 -9.57
CA THR A 84 14.30 14.87 -8.82
C THR A 84 14.32 14.65 -7.30
N HIS A 85 13.79 13.52 -6.83
CA HIS A 85 13.75 13.17 -5.42
C HIS A 85 15.14 12.78 -4.89
N LYS A 86 15.55 13.35 -3.75
CA LYS A 86 16.91 13.17 -3.19
C LYS A 86 17.26 11.73 -2.82
N SER A 87 16.26 10.91 -2.47
CA SER A 87 16.44 9.50 -2.10
C SER A 87 16.59 8.57 -3.32
N PHE A 88 17.25 9.06 -4.36
CA PHE A 88 17.20 8.54 -5.71
C PHE A 88 17.51 7.05 -5.79
N LYS A 89 16.63 6.30 -6.46
CA LYS A 89 16.79 4.87 -6.76
C LYS A 89 16.82 4.68 -8.28
N SER A 90 17.46 3.61 -8.75
CA SER A 90 17.59 3.32 -10.18
C SER A 90 16.30 2.79 -10.83
N LEU A 91 15.30 2.44 -10.03
CA LEU A 91 14.06 1.79 -10.46
C LEU A 91 12.83 2.57 -9.96
N VAL A 92 11.87 2.77 -10.86
CA VAL A 92 10.54 3.30 -10.57
C VAL A 92 9.51 2.23 -10.90
N ARG A 93 8.61 1.96 -9.95
CA ARG A 93 7.42 1.14 -10.15
C ARG A 93 6.20 2.03 -10.27
N ILE A 94 5.58 2.06 -11.44
CA ILE A 94 4.35 2.81 -11.69
C ILE A 94 3.17 1.83 -11.63
N ARG A 95 2.22 2.06 -10.72
CA ARG A 95 0.97 1.30 -10.66
C ARG A 95 -0.19 2.19 -11.09
N GLU A 96 -0.83 1.79 -12.18
CA GLU A 96 -2.01 2.45 -12.71
C GLU A 96 -3.27 1.72 -12.27
N VAL A 97 -4.22 2.46 -11.70
CA VAL A 97 -5.57 1.97 -11.39
C VAL A 97 -6.51 2.47 -12.48
N LEU A 98 -7.06 1.55 -13.26
CA LEU A 98 -8.02 1.86 -14.31
C LEU A 98 -9.41 2.12 -13.70
N ASN A 99 -10.24 2.85 -14.43
CA ASN A 99 -11.60 3.21 -14.00
C ASN A 99 -12.53 1.99 -13.79
N ASN A 100 -12.20 0.85 -14.40
CA ASN A 100 -12.90 -0.42 -14.19
C ASN A 100 -12.31 -1.26 -13.04
N GLY A 101 -11.39 -0.72 -12.25
CA GLY A 101 -10.75 -1.41 -11.12
C GLY A 101 -9.56 -2.29 -11.50
N GLN A 102 -9.31 -2.51 -12.79
CA GLN A 102 -8.14 -3.25 -13.26
C GLN A 102 -6.85 -2.49 -12.91
N MET A 103 -5.79 -3.22 -12.60
CA MET A 103 -4.52 -2.65 -12.20
C MET A 103 -3.35 -3.26 -12.95
N ILE A 104 -2.44 -2.39 -13.36
CA ILE A 104 -1.23 -2.75 -14.08
C ILE A 104 -0.04 -2.04 -13.43
N SER A 105 1.08 -2.74 -13.35
CA SER A 105 2.34 -2.21 -12.83
C SER A 105 3.38 -2.19 -13.94
N PHE A 106 4.19 -1.14 -13.96
CA PHE A 106 5.30 -0.96 -14.87
C PHE A 106 6.57 -0.73 -14.07
N ASP A 107 7.55 -1.61 -14.21
CA ASP A 107 8.86 -1.41 -13.62
C ASP A 107 9.79 -0.81 -14.67
N ILE A 108 10.33 0.38 -14.38
CA ILE A 108 11.05 1.21 -15.33
C ILE A 108 12.35 1.69 -14.70
N HIS A 109 13.47 1.39 -15.37
CA HIS A 109 14.75 1.94 -15.00
C HIS A 109 14.86 3.42 -15.40
N ILE A 110 15.24 4.28 -14.46
CA ILE A 110 15.33 5.72 -14.71
C ILE A 110 16.36 6.04 -15.82
N ASN A 111 17.44 5.26 -15.90
CA ASN A 111 18.47 5.43 -16.93
C ASN A 111 17.91 5.18 -18.34
N ASP A 112 17.02 4.19 -18.50
CA ASP A 112 16.38 3.90 -19.79
C ASP A 112 15.34 4.99 -20.11
N ALA A 113 14.55 5.43 -19.13
CA ALA A 113 13.64 6.57 -19.30
C ALA A 113 14.38 7.86 -19.72
N GLN A 114 15.53 8.14 -19.12
CA GLN A 114 16.35 9.29 -19.49
C GLN A 114 16.99 9.10 -20.87
N ALA A 115 17.49 7.92 -21.20
CA ALA A 115 18.01 7.61 -22.53
C ALA A 115 16.95 7.82 -23.61
N PHE A 116 15.71 7.41 -23.35
CA PHE A 116 14.58 7.66 -24.24
C PHE A 116 14.28 9.16 -24.40
N LEU A 117 14.20 9.91 -23.31
CA LEU A 117 13.99 11.37 -23.36
C LEU A 117 15.13 12.13 -24.06
N ASP A 118 16.36 11.61 -24.02
CA ASP A 118 17.52 12.16 -24.72
C ASP A 118 17.59 11.74 -26.20
N GLY A 119 16.67 10.89 -26.68
CA GLY A 119 16.68 10.33 -28.02
C GLY A 119 17.80 9.31 -28.28
N ARG A 120 18.37 8.70 -27.23
CA ARG A 120 19.42 7.67 -27.33
C ARG A 120 18.87 6.27 -27.60
N ILE A 121 17.61 6.02 -27.26
CA ILE A 121 16.85 4.83 -27.62
C ILE A 121 15.49 5.28 -28.17
N ASP A 122 14.92 4.53 -29.10
CA ASP A 122 13.61 4.84 -29.66
C ASP A 122 12.45 4.32 -28.79
N VAL A 123 11.22 4.54 -29.25
CA VAL A 123 10.00 4.11 -28.53
C VAL A 123 9.93 2.59 -28.41
N SER A 124 10.30 1.85 -29.45
CA SER A 124 10.24 0.39 -29.45
C SER A 124 11.25 -0.17 -28.44
N ASP A 125 12.49 0.33 -28.48
CA ASP A 125 13.54 -0.06 -27.56
C ASP A 125 13.17 0.28 -26.12
N PHE A 126 12.66 1.48 -25.85
CA PHE A 126 12.23 1.88 -24.51
C PHE A 126 11.09 1.00 -24.00
N MET A 127 10.03 0.80 -24.79
CA MET A 127 8.88 -0.02 -24.37
C MET A 127 9.27 -1.48 -24.14
N SER A 128 10.23 -2.03 -24.90
CA SER A 128 10.73 -3.39 -24.69
C SER A 128 11.51 -3.59 -23.38
N LYS A 129 11.97 -2.49 -22.77
CA LYS A 129 12.71 -2.46 -21.49
C LYS A 129 11.81 -2.25 -20.28
N ILE A 130 10.51 -2.02 -20.49
CA ILE A 130 9.54 -1.86 -19.40
C ILE A 130 9.00 -3.24 -19.04
N ASP A 131 9.17 -3.62 -17.77
CA ASP A 131 8.57 -4.85 -17.24
C ASP A 131 7.10 -4.58 -16.87
N ILE A 132 6.19 -5.11 -17.69
CA ILE A 132 4.74 -4.94 -17.55
C ILE A 132 4.16 -6.10 -16.73
N ASN A 133 3.54 -5.78 -15.60
CA ASN A 133 3.02 -6.74 -14.64
C ASN A 133 1.52 -6.46 -14.38
N PRO A 134 0.59 -7.22 -14.98
CA PRO A 134 -0.81 -7.12 -14.61
C PRO A 134 -0.99 -7.58 -13.16
N LEU A 135 -1.53 -6.71 -12.31
CA LEU A 135 -1.75 -7.01 -10.89
C LEU A 135 -3.11 -7.67 -10.66
N THR A 136 -4.11 -7.24 -11.43
CA THR A 136 -5.39 -7.94 -11.58
C THR A 136 -5.28 -9.00 -12.68
N ARG A 137 -6.36 -9.73 -12.96
CA ARG A 137 -6.43 -10.86 -13.93
C ARG A 137 -6.05 -10.53 -15.39
N GLY A 138 -5.57 -9.32 -15.61
CA GLY A 138 -5.20 -8.75 -16.88
C GLY A 138 -6.38 -7.99 -17.48
N LEU A 139 -6.08 -6.96 -18.26
CA LEU A 139 -7.03 -6.55 -19.27
C LEU A 139 -7.21 -7.74 -20.21
N PHE A 140 -8.44 -8.20 -20.43
CA PHE A 140 -8.75 -8.85 -21.69
C PHE A 140 -8.25 -7.88 -22.77
N ILE A 141 -7.14 -8.20 -23.44
CA ILE A 141 -6.68 -7.46 -24.62
C ILE A 141 -7.64 -7.81 -25.76
N MET A 142 -8.90 -7.49 -25.56
CA MET A 142 -9.90 -7.50 -26.58
C MET A 142 -9.78 -6.15 -27.28
N SER A 143 -9.77 -6.19 -28.60
CA SER A 143 -9.70 -5.01 -29.45
C SER A 143 -10.87 -4.04 -29.25
N LYS A 144 -11.87 -4.43 -28.44
CA LYS A 144 -13.08 -3.69 -28.13
C LYS A 144 -13.38 -3.78 -26.62
N LYS A 145 -13.88 -2.68 -26.07
CA LYS A 145 -14.26 -2.56 -24.65
C LYS A 145 -15.66 -3.12 -24.44
N CYS A 146 -15.91 -3.70 -23.27
CA CYS A 146 -17.26 -3.86 -22.75
C CYS A 146 -17.84 -2.47 -22.47
N LEU A 147 -18.99 -2.14 -23.07
CA LEU A 147 -19.65 -0.83 -22.96
C LEU A 147 -21.05 -0.99 -22.36
N PRO A 148 -21.20 -1.12 -21.03
CA PRO A 148 -22.49 -1.28 -20.38
C PRO A 148 -23.48 -0.15 -20.68
N GLU A 149 -22.99 1.06 -20.96
CA GLU A 149 -23.81 2.20 -21.37
C GLU A 149 -24.51 1.99 -22.73
N GLN A 150 -24.09 0.99 -23.50
CA GLN A 150 -24.75 0.53 -24.72
C GLN A 150 -25.55 -0.76 -24.50
N ASN A 151 -25.91 -1.06 -23.25
CA ASN A 151 -26.55 -2.31 -22.80
C ASN A 151 -25.72 -3.56 -23.12
N ALA A 152 -24.39 -3.44 -23.22
CA ALA A 152 -23.50 -4.60 -23.39
C ALA A 152 -23.17 -5.25 -22.04
N ASP A 153 -23.33 -6.56 -21.97
CA ASP A 153 -23.12 -7.36 -20.76
C ASP A 153 -22.62 -8.78 -21.10
N CYS A 154 -22.34 -9.57 -20.08
CA CYS A 154 -21.81 -10.92 -20.20
C CYS A 154 -22.72 -11.91 -20.96
N SER A 155 -24.00 -11.61 -21.12
CA SER A 155 -24.96 -12.47 -21.83
C SER A 155 -24.99 -12.18 -23.34
N ASN A 156 -24.69 -10.94 -23.71
CA ASN A 156 -24.97 -10.43 -25.06
C ASN A 156 -23.73 -9.87 -25.78
N SER A 157 -22.59 -9.71 -25.09
CA SER A 157 -21.35 -9.17 -25.65
C SER A 157 -20.16 -10.06 -25.32
N GLN A 158 -19.43 -10.43 -26.37
CA GLN A 158 -18.20 -11.21 -26.25
C GLN A 158 -17.11 -10.41 -25.52
N GLU A 159 -17.13 -9.08 -25.63
CA GLU A 159 -16.23 -8.14 -24.94
C GLU A 159 -16.51 -8.07 -23.42
N CYS A 160 -17.72 -8.43 -23.00
CA CYS A 160 -18.15 -8.46 -21.60
C CYS A 160 -18.10 -9.86 -20.98
N LYS A 161 -17.50 -10.84 -21.67
CA LYS A 161 -17.46 -12.24 -21.20
C LYS A 161 -16.77 -12.34 -19.82
N CYS A 162 -17.39 -13.13 -18.94
CA CYS A 162 -16.86 -13.39 -17.61
C CYS A 162 -15.57 -14.22 -17.64
N TYR A 163 -14.75 -14.09 -16.59
CA TYR A 163 -13.60 -14.96 -16.41
C TYR A 163 -14.05 -16.42 -16.20
N PRO A 164 -13.18 -17.43 -16.43
CA PRO A 164 -13.58 -18.83 -16.31
C PRO A 164 -14.10 -19.24 -14.92
N ASN A 165 -13.75 -18.49 -13.87
CA ASN A 165 -14.23 -18.69 -12.49
C ASN A 165 -15.33 -17.70 -12.07
N GLU A 166 -15.99 -17.09 -13.06
CA GLU A 166 -17.15 -16.24 -12.90
C GLU A 166 -18.34 -16.82 -13.68
N GLN A 167 -19.54 -16.51 -13.23
CA GLN A 167 -20.79 -16.84 -13.88
C GLN A 167 -21.50 -15.55 -14.30
N CYS A 168 -22.05 -15.55 -15.51
CA CYS A 168 -22.90 -14.46 -15.95
C CYS A 168 -24.26 -14.54 -15.23
N ASP A 169 -24.55 -13.54 -14.41
CA ASP A 169 -25.79 -13.40 -13.65
C ASP A 169 -26.06 -11.92 -13.37
N GLN A 170 -26.78 -11.27 -14.29
CA GLN A 170 -27.01 -9.82 -14.28
C GLN A 170 -27.95 -9.36 -13.16
N ASP A 171 -28.80 -10.26 -12.70
CA ASP A 171 -29.78 -9.96 -11.65
C ASP A 171 -29.16 -10.06 -10.25
N SER A 172 -27.93 -10.59 -10.15
CA SER A 172 -27.20 -10.69 -8.90
C SER A 172 -26.76 -9.32 -8.40
N VAL A 173 -27.08 -9.04 -7.13
CA VAL A 173 -26.58 -7.85 -6.41
C VAL A 173 -25.05 -7.83 -6.26
N ASN A 174 -24.39 -8.96 -6.51
CA ASN A 174 -22.93 -9.11 -6.43
C ASN A 174 -22.27 -9.14 -7.82
N ALA A 175 -23.01 -8.91 -8.89
CA ALA A 175 -22.46 -8.83 -10.23
C ALA A 175 -21.58 -7.58 -10.39
N ASP A 176 -20.46 -7.73 -11.11
CA ASP A 176 -19.67 -6.59 -11.54
C ASP A 176 -20.37 -5.78 -12.65
N TYR A 177 -19.70 -4.75 -13.17
CA TYR A 177 -20.26 -3.90 -14.22
C TYR A 177 -20.55 -4.63 -15.54
N ARG A 178 -20.04 -5.86 -15.73
CA ARG A 178 -20.29 -6.71 -16.89
C ARG A 178 -21.46 -7.66 -16.67
N GLY A 179 -21.98 -7.78 -15.45
CA GLY A 179 -22.96 -8.80 -15.07
C GLY A 179 -22.32 -10.11 -14.57
N CYS A 180 -21.02 -10.10 -14.26
CA CYS A 180 -20.28 -11.30 -13.86
C CYS A 180 -20.21 -11.43 -12.33
N VAL A 181 -20.53 -12.62 -11.83
CA VAL A 181 -20.47 -12.97 -10.40
C VAL A 181 -19.34 -13.97 -10.20
N VAL A 182 -18.45 -13.70 -9.25
CA VAL A 182 -17.35 -14.60 -8.91
C VAL A 182 -17.92 -15.83 -8.20
N VAL A 183 -17.80 -17.00 -8.83
CA VAL A 183 -18.25 -18.28 -8.25
C VAL A 183 -17.14 -18.97 -7.46
N HIS A 184 -15.88 -18.64 -7.76
CA HIS A 184 -14.72 -19.16 -7.03
C HIS A 184 -13.72 -18.05 -6.73
N ILE A 185 -13.52 -17.78 -5.45
CA ILE A 185 -12.52 -16.84 -4.95
C ILE A 185 -11.13 -17.46 -5.15
N PRO A 186 -10.22 -16.81 -5.89
CA PRO A 186 -8.86 -17.28 -6.08
C PRO A 186 -8.13 -17.46 -4.75
N SER A 187 -7.34 -18.52 -4.64
CA SER A 187 -6.44 -18.72 -3.51
C SER A 187 -5.36 -17.64 -3.53
N ASN A 188 -4.83 -17.27 -2.37
CA ASN A 188 -3.74 -16.29 -2.26
C ASN A 188 -4.02 -14.96 -2.98
N ALA A 189 -5.27 -14.53 -2.94
CA ALA A 189 -5.70 -13.26 -3.49
C ALA A 189 -6.54 -12.48 -2.48
N TYR A 190 -6.58 -11.17 -2.65
CA TYR A 190 -7.46 -10.27 -1.93
C TYR A 190 -8.25 -9.42 -2.92
N LEU A 191 -9.43 -8.96 -2.50
CA LEU A 191 -10.33 -8.18 -3.35
C LEU A 191 -9.99 -6.68 -3.24
N VAL A 192 -9.83 -6.04 -4.39
CA VAL A 192 -9.61 -4.60 -4.55
C VAL A 192 -10.69 -4.02 -5.46
N GLY A 193 -11.63 -3.29 -4.86
CA GLY A 193 -12.81 -2.85 -5.60
C GLY A 193 -13.65 -4.06 -6.02
N SER A 194 -13.77 -4.29 -7.33
CA SER A 194 -14.43 -5.46 -7.91
C SER A 194 -13.45 -6.52 -8.44
N GLU A 195 -12.15 -6.31 -8.29
CA GLU A 195 -11.11 -7.13 -8.91
C GLU A 195 -10.27 -7.84 -7.87
N TYR A 196 -9.88 -9.08 -8.14
CA TYR A 196 -8.92 -9.79 -7.29
C TYR A 196 -7.50 -9.40 -7.66
N ILE A 197 -6.63 -9.40 -6.66
CA ILE A 197 -5.18 -9.19 -6.81
C ILE A 197 -4.46 -10.26 -6.01
N CYS A 198 -3.40 -10.82 -6.59
CA CYS A 198 -2.59 -11.82 -5.91
C CYS A 198 -1.83 -11.22 -4.72
N ASN A 199 -1.72 -12.01 -3.66
CA ASN A 199 -0.85 -11.73 -2.52
C ASN A 199 0.60 -11.59 -2.97
N GLN A 200 1.42 -10.95 -2.13
CA GLN A 200 2.85 -10.84 -2.40
C GLN A 200 3.48 -12.24 -2.62
N LYS A 201 4.38 -12.35 -3.61
CA LYS A 201 5.02 -13.61 -4.08
C LYS A 201 4.12 -14.52 -4.93
N TYR A 202 2.86 -14.15 -5.18
CA TYR A 202 1.96 -14.87 -6.07
C TYR A 202 1.67 -14.06 -7.33
N GLY A 203 1.34 -14.75 -8.42
CA GLY A 203 0.92 -14.17 -9.68
C GLY A 203 -0.19 -14.98 -10.32
N TRP A 204 -0.94 -14.37 -11.22
CA TRP A 204 -2.00 -15.07 -11.94
C TRP A 204 -1.43 -16.23 -12.75
N ASN A 205 -2.08 -17.39 -12.67
CA ASN A 205 -1.82 -18.46 -13.62
C ASN A 205 -2.18 -18.02 -15.05
N LYS A 206 -1.75 -18.80 -16.04
CA LYS A 206 -1.97 -18.50 -17.46
C LYS A 206 -3.45 -18.39 -17.82
N GLU A 207 -4.32 -19.09 -17.08
CA GLU A 207 -5.76 -19.11 -17.27
C GLU A 207 -6.48 -17.95 -16.56
N SER A 208 -5.77 -17.13 -15.77
CA SER A 208 -6.33 -16.07 -14.93
C SER A 208 -7.43 -16.54 -13.97
N THR A 209 -7.34 -17.77 -13.49
CA THR A 209 -8.32 -18.38 -12.58
C THR A 209 -7.85 -18.43 -11.14
N ASP A 210 -6.54 -18.49 -10.89
CA ASP A 210 -5.97 -18.61 -9.56
C ASP A 210 -4.62 -17.88 -9.41
N CYS A 211 -4.25 -17.50 -8.19
CA CYS A 211 -2.94 -16.93 -7.89
C CYS A 211 -1.99 -18.03 -7.43
N ILE A 212 -1.03 -18.35 -8.30
CA ILE A 212 -0.02 -19.37 -8.08
C ILE A 212 1.29 -18.74 -7.60
N PRO A 213 2.11 -19.44 -6.81
CA PRO A 213 3.41 -18.93 -6.39
C PRO A 213 4.27 -18.57 -7.60
N LEU A 214 4.91 -17.40 -7.57
CA LEU A 214 5.91 -17.03 -8.55
C LEU A 214 7.12 -17.96 -8.38
N VAL A 215 7.54 -18.61 -9.46
CA VAL A 215 8.62 -19.60 -9.46
C VAL A 215 9.88 -18.99 -8.81
N GLY A 216 10.35 -19.60 -7.71
CA GLY A 216 11.51 -19.13 -6.94
C GLY A 216 11.20 -18.31 -5.68
N LEU A 217 9.93 -18.03 -5.38
CA LEU A 217 9.50 -17.24 -4.21
C LEU A 217 8.43 -17.92 -3.33
N ALA A 218 8.08 -19.19 -3.60
CA ALA A 218 7.08 -19.90 -2.82
C ALA A 218 7.59 -20.22 -1.40
N ASP A 219 7.04 -19.56 -0.38
CA ASP A 219 7.11 -20.04 1.01
C ASP A 219 5.92 -20.96 1.27
N ASP A 220 6.24 -22.14 1.81
CA ASP A 220 5.28 -23.09 2.38
C ASP A 220 4.52 -22.40 3.53
N ASN A 221 3.22 -22.12 3.41
CA ASN A 221 2.22 -22.17 4.50
C ASN A 221 0.85 -21.58 4.08
N ASN A 222 0.01 -22.40 3.44
CA ASN A 222 -1.42 -22.16 3.31
C ASN A 222 -2.12 -22.33 4.68
N ASN A 223 -2.70 -21.28 5.24
CA ASN A 223 -3.80 -21.40 6.21
C ASN A 223 -4.64 -20.12 6.24
N ILE A 224 -5.78 -20.14 5.55
CA ILE A 224 -6.85 -19.16 5.70
C ILE A 224 -7.66 -19.56 6.95
N LYS A 225 -7.78 -18.65 7.93
CA LYS A 225 -8.61 -18.84 9.14
C LYS A 225 -9.76 -17.81 9.23
N PRO A 226 -10.87 -18.15 9.91
CA PRO A 226 -12.15 -17.42 9.92
C PRO A 226 -12.08 -16.07 10.66
N PRO A 227 -13.12 -15.21 10.54
CA PRO A 227 -13.10 -13.82 11.02
C PRO A 227 -12.77 -13.70 12.51
N VAL A 228 -11.80 -12.83 12.80
CA VAL A 228 -11.25 -12.61 14.13
C VAL A 228 -12.23 -11.86 15.00
N LYS A 229 -12.46 -12.37 16.21
CA LYS A 229 -13.21 -11.69 17.27
C LYS A 229 -12.48 -10.39 17.62
N LYS A 230 -13.09 -9.22 17.39
CA LYS A 230 -12.49 -7.89 17.61
C LYS A 230 -11.76 -7.80 18.96
N ILE A 231 -10.43 -7.86 18.92
CA ILE A 231 -9.55 -7.71 20.10
C ILE A 231 -9.41 -6.20 20.37
N ARG A 232 -9.44 -5.79 21.64
CA ARG A 232 -9.20 -4.39 22.02
C ARG A 232 -7.75 -4.02 21.72
N GLY A 233 -7.55 -2.80 21.20
CA GLY A 233 -6.23 -2.23 20.91
C GLY A 233 -5.24 -2.33 22.08
N ASN A 234 -4.06 -2.93 21.87
CA ASN A 234 -2.94 -2.92 22.84
C ASN A 234 -1.70 -2.19 22.28
N LEU A 235 -1.82 -0.89 21.99
CA LEU A 235 -0.73 -0.09 21.42
C LEU A 235 0.52 0.01 22.31
N CYS A 236 0.36 -0.10 23.61
CA CYS A 236 1.45 0.04 24.57
C CYS A 236 1.98 -1.33 25.03
N GLY A 237 1.49 -2.44 24.44
CA GLY A 237 1.96 -3.79 24.71
C GLY A 237 3.35 -4.08 24.11
N ARG A 238 3.73 -5.35 24.07
CA ARG A 238 4.97 -5.78 23.38
C ARG A 238 4.84 -5.59 21.88
N ASP A 239 5.94 -5.35 21.16
CA ASP A 239 5.90 -5.01 19.73
C ASP A 239 5.13 -6.04 18.88
N LYS A 240 5.32 -7.33 19.15
CA LYS A 240 4.55 -8.40 18.50
C LYS A 240 3.03 -8.28 18.72
N GLU A 241 2.60 -8.01 19.96
CA GLU A 241 1.17 -7.86 20.28
C GLU A 241 0.59 -6.59 19.68
N PHE A 242 1.38 -5.51 19.70
CA PHE A 242 1.05 -4.26 19.04
C PHE A 242 0.82 -4.45 17.54
N VAL A 243 1.75 -5.12 16.84
CA VAL A 243 1.62 -5.41 15.40
C VAL A 243 0.37 -6.25 15.12
N ILE A 244 0.18 -7.36 15.84
CA ILE A 244 -1.01 -8.22 15.68
C ILE A 244 -2.30 -7.43 15.83
N THR A 245 -2.34 -6.56 16.84
CA THR A 245 -3.49 -5.69 17.09
C THR A 245 -3.81 -4.80 15.88
N LEU A 246 -2.81 -4.22 15.21
CA LEU A 246 -3.04 -3.34 14.06
C LEU A 246 -3.68 -4.09 12.89
N PHE A 247 -3.21 -5.30 12.59
CA PHE A 247 -3.84 -6.14 11.58
C PHE A 247 -5.30 -6.46 11.94
N GLN A 248 -5.57 -6.80 13.19
CA GLN A 248 -6.92 -7.20 13.62
C GLN A 248 -7.89 -6.02 13.74
N THR A 249 -7.41 -4.83 14.11
CA THR A 249 -8.26 -3.65 14.38
C THR A 249 -8.38 -2.73 13.17
N ILE A 250 -7.30 -2.53 12.42
CA ILE A 250 -7.28 -1.64 11.26
C ILE A 250 -7.64 -2.44 10.01
N LEU A 251 -7.01 -3.61 9.81
CA LEU A 251 -7.17 -4.42 8.60
C LEU A 251 -8.24 -5.52 8.74
N GLU A 252 -8.78 -5.71 9.94
CA GLU A 252 -9.84 -6.70 10.25
C GLU A 252 -9.46 -8.15 9.92
N ARG A 253 -8.17 -8.49 10.01
CA ARG A 253 -7.65 -9.85 9.80
C ARG A 253 -6.52 -10.22 10.74
N ASP A 254 -6.22 -11.52 10.82
CA ASP A 254 -4.98 -11.99 11.44
C ASP A 254 -3.79 -11.77 10.48
N PRO A 255 -2.61 -11.38 11.01
CA PRO A 255 -1.40 -11.34 10.20
C PRO A 255 -0.78 -12.72 10.00
N TYR A 256 -0.06 -12.86 8.90
CA TYR A 256 0.86 -13.97 8.70
C TYR A 256 2.10 -13.82 9.57
N LYS A 257 2.83 -14.93 9.77
CA LYS A 257 4.00 -14.97 10.64
C LYS A 257 5.11 -14.02 10.15
N ASP A 258 5.37 -14.03 8.85
CA ASP A 258 6.36 -13.17 8.19
C ASP A 258 5.97 -11.70 8.24
N GLU A 259 4.68 -11.36 8.10
CA GLU A 259 4.20 -9.98 8.29
C GLU A 259 4.42 -9.46 9.72
N ILE A 260 4.25 -10.33 10.73
CA ILE A 260 4.58 -9.96 12.11
C ILE A 260 6.08 -9.71 12.24
N GLU A 261 6.91 -10.61 11.73
CA GLU A 261 8.37 -10.53 11.83
C GLU A 261 8.92 -9.29 11.12
N ASP A 262 8.44 -8.99 9.92
CA ASP A 262 8.79 -7.80 9.14
C ASP A 262 8.44 -6.50 9.89
N LYS A 263 7.23 -6.42 10.45
CA LYS A 263 6.81 -5.22 11.19
C LYS A 263 7.48 -5.12 12.56
N VAL A 264 7.80 -6.21 13.23
CA VAL A 264 8.61 -6.15 14.45
C VAL A 264 10.03 -5.68 14.14
N TYR A 265 10.62 -6.15 13.03
CA TYR A 265 11.91 -5.68 12.56
C TYR A 265 11.92 -4.17 12.24
N ASP A 266 10.86 -3.65 11.62
CA ASP A 266 10.68 -2.20 11.40
C ASP A 266 10.77 -1.42 12.74
N LEU A 267 10.16 -1.92 13.81
CA LEU A 267 10.20 -1.29 15.14
C LEU A 267 11.58 -1.38 15.78
N ASP A 268 12.22 -2.55 15.71
CA ASP A 268 13.56 -2.79 16.26
C ASP A 268 14.63 -1.92 15.57
N THR A 269 14.43 -1.60 14.30
CA THR A 269 15.32 -0.74 13.50
C THR A 269 14.99 0.76 13.62
N GLY A 270 14.06 1.14 14.51
CA GLY A 270 13.82 2.51 14.91
C GLY A 270 12.55 3.15 14.34
N MET A 271 11.68 2.40 13.65
CA MET A 271 10.34 2.89 13.33
C MET A 271 9.56 3.14 14.62
N SER A 272 8.95 4.31 14.75
CA SER A 272 8.06 4.55 15.89
C SER A 272 6.73 3.83 15.71
N ARG A 273 6.12 3.36 16.80
CA ARG A 273 4.74 2.81 16.78
C ARG A 273 3.73 3.79 16.18
N LYS A 274 3.93 5.10 16.41
CA LYS A 274 3.13 6.17 15.80
C LYS A 274 3.19 6.13 14.27
N GLU A 275 4.38 6.04 13.72
CA GLU A 275 4.58 5.92 12.27
C GLU A 275 3.97 4.63 11.73
N MET A 276 4.13 3.51 12.45
CA MET A 276 3.53 2.24 12.05
C MET A 276 1.99 2.32 11.97
N VAL A 277 1.32 2.86 12.99
CA VAL A 277 -0.14 3.07 12.96
C VAL A 277 -0.55 3.92 11.75
N ILE A 278 0.19 5.01 11.49
CA ILE A 278 -0.05 5.88 10.33
C ILE A 278 0.09 5.09 9.02
N ARG A 279 1.12 4.23 8.90
CA ARG A 279 1.33 3.38 7.72
C ARG A 279 0.21 2.37 7.52
N PHE A 280 -0.35 1.80 8.58
CA PHE A 280 -1.53 0.93 8.47
C PHE A 280 -2.76 1.68 7.95
N PHE A 281 -3.06 2.87 8.47
CA PHE A 281 -4.17 3.70 7.96
C PHE A 281 -3.93 4.28 6.56
N ARG A 282 -2.66 4.44 6.15
CA ARG A 282 -2.27 4.83 4.79
C ARG A 282 -2.11 3.63 3.87
N SER A 283 -2.13 2.41 4.42
CA SER A 283 -1.91 1.20 3.66
C SER A 283 -2.97 1.08 2.59
N ARG A 284 -2.55 0.51 1.48
CA ARG A 284 -3.44 0.13 0.40
C ARG A 284 -4.60 -0.73 0.92
N GLU A 285 -4.27 -1.77 1.66
CA GLU A 285 -5.23 -2.71 2.23
C GLU A 285 -6.33 -2.00 3.04
N TYR A 286 -5.97 -1.01 3.87
CA TYR A 286 -6.96 -0.23 4.60
C TYR A 286 -7.81 0.67 3.70
N ARG A 287 -7.19 1.42 2.78
CA ARG A 287 -7.90 2.36 1.88
C ARG A 287 -8.91 1.64 0.98
N GLU A 288 -8.60 0.40 0.60
CA GLU A 288 -9.44 -0.42 -0.27
C GLU A 288 -10.69 -0.97 0.40
N GLN A 289 -10.74 -0.98 1.74
CA GLN A 289 -11.97 -1.29 2.49
C GLN A 289 -13.08 -0.25 2.28
N LYS A 290 -12.75 0.92 1.68
CA LYS A 290 -13.69 2.01 1.35
C LYS A 290 -14.59 2.41 2.53
N LYS A 291 -14.07 2.28 3.74
CA LYS A 291 -14.78 2.60 4.97
C LYS A 291 -15.24 4.05 4.96
N SER A 292 -16.47 4.27 5.41
CA SER A 292 -16.99 5.60 5.64
C SER A 292 -16.09 6.35 6.65
N GLY A 293 -16.18 7.68 6.65
CA GLY A 293 -15.46 8.48 7.65
C GLY A 293 -15.78 8.05 9.08
N LYS A 294 -17.05 7.68 9.34
CA LYS A 294 -17.50 7.18 10.65
C LYS A 294 -16.87 5.83 11.02
N GLU A 295 -16.79 4.89 10.08
CA GLU A 295 -16.13 3.60 10.31
C GLU A 295 -14.63 3.80 10.54
N SER A 296 -14.00 4.65 9.73
CA SER A 296 -12.58 4.95 9.89
C SER A 296 -12.26 5.65 11.21
N TYR A 297 -13.21 6.44 11.73
CA TYR A 297 -13.10 7.03 13.06
C TYR A 297 -13.08 5.97 14.15
N ARG A 298 -13.97 4.99 14.04
CA ARG A 298 -14.07 3.88 15.00
C ARG A 298 -12.79 3.05 14.97
N ASP A 299 -12.26 2.77 13.78
CA ASP A 299 -10.98 2.06 13.64
C ASP A 299 -9.84 2.83 14.32
N ALA A 300 -9.76 4.15 14.13
CA ALA A 300 -8.74 4.98 14.78
C ALA A 300 -8.87 4.93 16.31
N PHE A 301 -10.08 5.00 16.86
CA PHE A 301 -10.32 4.88 18.30
C PHE A 301 -10.00 3.49 18.84
N GLN A 302 -10.38 2.43 18.14
CA GLN A 302 -10.10 1.07 18.55
C GLN A 302 -8.62 0.73 18.46
N ALA A 303 -7.98 1.13 17.36
CA ALA A 303 -6.56 0.94 17.16
C ALA A 303 -5.75 1.74 18.18
N VAL A 304 -6.14 3.00 18.47
CA VAL A 304 -5.33 3.89 19.33
C VAL A 304 -5.63 3.83 20.82
N LEU A 305 -6.90 3.81 21.18
CA LEU A 305 -7.36 3.90 22.57
C LEU A 305 -7.97 2.59 23.08
N GLY A 306 -8.10 1.57 22.23
CA GLY A 306 -8.66 0.27 22.60
C GLY A 306 -10.15 0.30 22.96
N ARG A 307 -10.88 1.35 22.55
CA ARG A 307 -12.32 1.54 22.84
C ARG A 307 -13.07 2.11 21.64
N GLU A 308 -14.39 2.09 21.72
CA GLU A 308 -15.25 2.82 20.78
C GLU A 308 -15.30 4.31 21.12
N PRO A 309 -15.46 5.20 20.13
CA PRO A 309 -15.77 6.60 20.38
C PRO A 309 -17.18 6.75 20.95
N SER A 310 -17.35 7.70 21.87
CA SER A 310 -18.64 8.09 22.40
C SER A 310 -19.49 8.81 21.34
N ALA A 311 -20.80 8.91 21.57
CA ALA A 311 -21.70 9.65 20.68
C ALA A 311 -21.29 11.12 20.48
N GLN A 312 -20.71 11.73 21.51
CA GLN A 312 -20.21 13.11 21.45
C GLN A 312 -18.93 13.21 20.61
N GLU A 313 -18.00 12.26 20.73
CA GLU A 313 -16.79 12.22 19.89
C GLU A 313 -17.15 12.02 18.41
N ILE A 314 -18.13 11.15 18.13
CA ILE A 314 -18.68 10.95 16.77
C ILE A 314 -19.37 12.21 16.25
N SER A 315 -20.07 12.99 17.08
CA SER A 315 -20.77 14.20 16.63
C SER A 315 -19.81 15.35 16.30
N THR A 316 -18.63 15.37 16.91
CA THR A 316 -17.55 16.33 16.63
C THR A 316 -16.60 15.88 15.52
N PHE A 317 -16.95 14.82 14.78
CA PHE A 317 -16.09 14.17 13.80
C PHE A 317 -15.50 15.17 12.78
N PRO A 318 -14.18 15.41 12.81
CA PRO A 318 -13.54 16.21 11.79
C PRO A 318 -13.56 15.40 10.49
N ARG A 319 -14.03 16.00 9.38
CA ARG A 319 -13.88 15.43 8.03
C ARG A 319 -12.40 15.47 7.63
N THR A 320 -11.61 14.55 8.17
CA THR A 320 -10.17 14.42 7.93
C THR A 320 -9.80 12.97 7.64
N TYR A 321 -8.56 12.75 7.19
CA TYR A 321 -8.10 11.42 6.83
C TYR A 321 -7.88 10.53 8.06
N PRO A 322 -8.14 9.21 7.97
CA PRO A 322 -8.02 8.27 9.10
C PRO A 322 -6.68 8.33 9.83
N TYR A 323 -5.58 8.41 9.08
CA TYR A 323 -4.24 8.51 9.65
C TYR A 323 -4.01 9.82 10.43
N MET A 324 -4.66 10.94 10.05
CA MET A 324 -4.57 12.21 10.79
C MET A 324 -5.33 12.12 12.12
N MET A 325 -6.44 11.37 12.15
CA MET A 325 -7.21 11.12 13.37
C MET A 325 -6.42 10.25 14.33
N ALA A 326 -5.89 9.12 13.84
CA ALA A 326 -5.02 8.26 14.62
C ALA A 326 -3.82 9.04 15.21
N ARG A 327 -3.21 9.92 14.40
CA ARG A 327 -2.16 10.85 14.85
C ARG A 327 -2.59 11.75 16.00
N GLY A 328 -3.76 12.38 15.91
CA GLY A 328 -4.29 13.25 16.94
C GLY A 328 -4.63 12.51 18.24
N LEU A 329 -5.21 11.30 18.14
CA LEU A 329 -5.53 10.47 19.31
C LEU A 329 -4.28 10.09 20.11
N MET A 330 -3.17 9.80 19.42
CA MET A 330 -1.88 9.51 20.05
C MET A 330 -1.24 10.73 20.76
N GLU A 331 -1.82 11.93 20.61
CA GLU A 331 -1.34 13.15 21.27
C GLU A 331 -2.19 13.53 22.49
N THR A 332 -3.28 12.79 22.76
CA THR A 332 -4.20 13.03 23.89
C THR A 332 -3.61 12.57 25.23
N ASP A 333 -4.07 13.19 26.33
CA ASP A 333 -3.73 12.74 27.69
C ASP A 333 -4.27 11.35 28.00
N GLU A 334 -5.37 10.95 27.37
CA GLU A 334 -5.90 9.59 27.46
C GLU A 334 -4.90 8.57 26.94
N TYR A 335 -4.34 8.79 25.74
CA TYR A 335 -3.32 7.90 25.19
C TYR A 335 -2.05 7.86 26.07
N ARG A 336 -1.60 9.03 26.56
CA ARG A 336 -0.44 9.10 27.47
C ARG A 336 -0.69 8.31 28.76
N THR A 337 -1.89 8.45 29.34
CA THR A 337 -2.30 7.74 30.56
C THR A 337 -2.36 6.23 30.31
N LEU A 338 -2.96 5.82 29.19
CA LEU A 338 -3.04 4.42 28.77
C LEU A 338 -1.65 3.78 28.73
N CYS A 339 -0.68 4.41 28.07
CA CYS A 339 0.67 3.88 27.96
C CYS A 339 1.52 4.02 29.24
N SER A 340 1.14 4.89 30.17
CA SER A 340 1.82 5.04 31.46
C SER A 340 1.45 3.93 32.44
N ASN A 341 0.21 3.43 32.36
CA ASN A 341 -0.33 2.40 33.26
C ASN A 341 0.05 0.96 32.85
N LEU A 342 0.75 0.79 31.73
CA LEU A 342 1.16 -0.50 31.18
C LEU A 342 2.68 -0.80 31.39
N LYS A 343 3.36 0.03 32.19
CA LYS A 343 4.77 -0.17 32.60
C LYS A 343 4.90 -1.07 33.82
#